data_AF-A0A4R8IAN2-F1
#
_entry.id   AF-A0A4R8IAN2-F1
#
_cell.length_a   1.000
_cell.length_b   1.000
_cell.length_c   1.000
_cell.angle_alpha   90.00
_cell.angle_beta   90.00
_cell.angle_gamma   90.00
#
_symmetry.space_group_name_H-M   'P 1'
#
loop_
_entity.id
_entity.type
_entity.pdbx_description
1 polymer ?
#
loop_
_entity_poly.entity_id
_entity_poly.type
_entity_poly.pdbx_seq_one_letter_code
_entity_poly.pdbx_strand_id
1 'polypeptide(L)'
;MKFFMKIKPTDEIKKNLLSNIQPIRNFPKAIDFPFDKLYVEITTQIRTTEISSECILFDSVEAVNQTKEFSDKEYWKENYTQDEIAKFCIFGQNGQGDLWLFDIENKIYFYDHDKEEMCRENFIELDLNFEKWLVFADLNKQLDEIYGKENEINEKQKAEYKENLAELSSVLLSKYPFNI
;
A
#
# COMPACT_ATOMS: atom_id res chain seq x y z
N MET A 1 -7.30 -11.09 27.13
CA MET A 1 -8.29 -11.13 26.02
C MET A 1 -7.59 -11.80 24.86
N LYS A 2 -8.15 -12.86 24.26
CA LYS A 2 -7.49 -13.55 23.13
C LYS A 2 -7.69 -12.68 21.89
N PHE A 3 -6.61 -12.11 21.34
CA PHE A 3 -6.68 -11.35 20.09
C PHE A 3 -6.84 -12.36 18.95
N PHE A 4 -7.88 -12.19 18.14
CA PHE A 4 -8.10 -12.94 16.90
C PHE A 4 -8.08 -11.92 15.77
N MET A 5 -7.31 -12.22 14.73
CA MET A 5 -7.24 -11.39 13.54
C MET A 5 -8.44 -11.67 12.65
N LYS A 6 -9.04 -10.62 12.12
CA LYS A 6 -10.21 -10.73 11.25
C LYS A 6 -10.07 -9.82 10.05
N ILE A 7 -10.51 -10.32 8.90
CA ILE A 7 -10.81 -9.46 7.74
C ILE A 7 -11.98 -8.55 8.13
N LYS A 8 -11.76 -7.24 8.05
CA LYS A 8 -12.81 -6.23 8.24
C LYS A 8 -13.36 -5.82 6.88
N PRO A 9 -14.65 -5.47 6.79
CA PRO A 9 -15.21 -4.85 5.60
C PRO A 9 -14.48 -3.53 5.29
N THR A 10 -14.24 -3.28 4.01
CA THR A 10 -13.57 -2.06 3.52
C THR A 10 -14.23 -0.78 4.01
N ASP A 11 -15.56 -0.76 4.12
CA ASP A 11 -16.33 0.39 4.64
C ASP A 11 -15.99 0.71 6.11
N GLU A 12 -15.72 -0.31 6.94
CA GLU A 12 -15.30 -0.11 8.33
C GLU A 12 -13.91 0.51 8.39
N ILE A 13 -12.99 0.02 7.57
CA ILE A 13 -11.61 0.52 7.47
C ILE A 13 -11.61 1.97 6.98
N LYS A 14 -12.35 2.24 5.90
CA LYS A 14 -12.56 3.59 5.35
C LYS A 14 -13.10 4.55 6.40
N LYS A 15 -14.14 4.16 7.14
CA LYS A 15 -14.73 5.00 8.20
C LYS A 15 -13.71 5.36 9.27
N ASN A 16 -12.82 4.42 9.62
CA ASN A 16 -11.76 4.68 10.60
C ASN A 16 -10.72 5.66 10.06
N LEU A 17 -10.28 5.51 8.80
CA LEU A 17 -9.36 6.45 8.15
C LEU A 17 -9.95 7.86 8.03
N LEU A 18 -11.25 7.94 7.75
CA LEU A 18 -12.01 9.18 7.65
C LEU A 18 -12.60 9.64 8.99
N SER A 19 -12.11 9.13 10.13
CA SER A 19 -12.59 9.60 11.44
C SER A 19 -12.17 11.03 11.76
N ASN A 20 -11.08 11.51 11.15
CA ASN A 20 -10.57 12.87 11.28
C ASN A 20 -10.39 13.52 9.89
N ILE A 21 -11.52 13.69 9.19
CA ILE A 21 -11.57 14.24 7.83
C ILE A 21 -10.82 15.58 7.75
N GLN A 22 -9.98 15.69 6.74
CA GLN A 22 -9.33 16.94 6.36
C GLN A 22 -10.14 17.67 5.28
N PRO A 23 -9.97 19.00 5.14
CA PRO A 23 -10.50 19.71 3.97
C PRO A 23 -10.03 19.05 2.68
N ILE A 24 -10.96 18.87 1.74
CA ILE A 24 -10.68 18.16 0.48
C ILE A 24 -9.52 18.83 -0.26
N ARG A 25 -8.51 18.03 -0.59
CA ARG A 25 -7.38 18.39 -1.45
C ARG A 25 -7.42 17.44 -2.64
N ASN A 26 -7.84 17.95 -3.79
CA ASN A 26 -7.93 17.12 -4.99
C ASN A 26 -6.54 16.95 -5.63
N PHE A 27 -6.36 15.84 -6.35
CA PHE A 27 -5.24 15.67 -7.25
C PHE A 27 -5.18 16.83 -8.26
N PRO A 28 -3.97 17.28 -8.65
CA PRO A 28 -3.82 18.27 -9.71
C PRO A 28 -4.48 17.81 -11.01
N LYS A 29 -5.21 18.71 -11.68
CA LYS A 29 -5.90 18.41 -12.97
C LYS A 29 -4.97 17.96 -14.10
N ALA A 30 -3.67 18.23 -13.97
CA ALA A 30 -2.66 17.84 -14.96
C ALA A 30 -2.28 16.35 -14.87
N ILE A 31 -2.68 15.65 -13.79
CA ILE A 31 -2.43 14.22 -13.65
C ILE A 31 -3.51 13.46 -14.41
N ASP A 32 -3.10 12.85 -15.51
CA ASP A 32 -3.93 11.97 -16.33
C ASP A 32 -3.66 10.52 -15.94
N PHE A 33 -4.01 10.16 -14.70
CA PHE A 33 -3.87 8.80 -14.17
C PHE A 33 -5.24 8.26 -13.73
N PRO A 34 -5.64 7.04 -14.13
CA PRO A 34 -6.98 6.50 -13.92
C PRO A 34 -7.14 5.90 -12.50
N PHE A 35 -6.98 6.74 -11.49
CA PHE A 35 -7.07 6.33 -10.08
C PHE A 35 -8.39 5.65 -9.74
N ASP A 36 -8.30 4.60 -8.92
CA ASP A 36 -9.45 3.97 -8.27
C ASP A 36 -10.30 4.99 -7.49
N LYS A 37 -11.64 4.86 -7.57
CA LYS A 37 -12.57 5.83 -6.96
C LYS A 37 -12.47 5.85 -5.44
N LEU A 38 -12.29 4.69 -4.81
CA LEU A 38 -12.14 4.59 -3.36
C LEU A 38 -10.82 5.23 -2.91
N TYR A 39 -9.76 5.05 -3.70
CA TYR A 39 -8.47 5.72 -3.47
C TYR A 39 -8.61 7.24 -3.48
N VAL A 40 -9.24 7.80 -4.52
CA VAL A 40 -9.45 9.25 -4.63
C VAL A 40 -10.32 9.76 -3.48
N GLU A 41 -11.39 9.05 -3.13
CA GLU A 41 -12.27 9.46 -2.04
C GLU A 41 -11.54 9.57 -0.70
N ILE A 42 -10.66 8.61 -0.38
CA ILE A 42 -9.94 8.57 0.89
C ILE A 42 -8.79 9.59 0.88
N THR A 43 -7.88 9.52 -0.10
CA THR A 43 -6.61 10.26 -0.07
C THR A 43 -6.74 11.77 -0.24
N THR A 44 -7.86 12.23 -0.79
CA THR A 44 -8.16 13.66 -0.87
C THR A 44 -8.66 14.25 0.45
N GLN A 45 -8.96 13.41 1.44
CA GLN A 45 -9.62 13.78 2.69
C GLN A 45 -8.86 13.36 3.95
N ILE A 46 -7.65 12.80 3.81
CA ILE A 46 -6.77 12.45 4.93
C ILE A 46 -5.50 13.29 4.91
N ARG A 47 -4.69 13.16 5.95
CA ARG A 47 -3.25 13.40 5.85
C ARG A 47 -2.56 12.08 5.57
N THR A 48 -1.31 12.12 5.12
CA THR A 48 -0.46 10.92 5.13
C THR A 48 -0.56 10.21 6.48
N THR A 49 -0.94 8.94 6.44
CA THR A 49 -1.36 8.16 7.60
C THR A 49 -0.64 6.83 7.60
N GLU A 50 0.09 6.56 8.67
CA GLU A 50 0.57 5.21 8.99
C GLU A 50 -0.61 4.37 9.49
N ILE A 51 -1.00 3.38 8.69
CA ILE A 51 -2.04 2.40 9.04
C ILE A 51 -1.41 1.27 9.85
N SER A 52 -0.24 0.81 9.40
CA SER A 52 0.62 -0.20 10.01
C SER A 52 2.08 0.10 9.66
N SER A 53 3.00 -0.59 10.32
CA SER A 53 4.44 -0.56 10.03
C SER A 53 4.74 -0.80 8.54
N GLU A 54 3.99 -1.70 7.90
CA GLU A 54 4.15 -2.01 6.47
C GLU A 54 3.33 -1.15 5.50
N CYS A 55 2.46 -0.26 6.00
CA CYS A 55 1.50 0.46 5.18
C CYS A 55 1.28 1.90 5.69
N ILE A 56 2.06 2.82 5.13
CA ILE A 56 1.86 4.26 5.20
C ILE A 56 1.13 4.68 3.92
N LEU A 57 -0.11 5.16 4.06
CA LEU A 57 -0.92 5.69 2.97
C LEU A 57 -0.66 7.19 2.83
N PHE A 58 -0.19 7.61 1.67
CA PHE A 58 -0.01 9.03 1.39
C PHE A 58 -1.34 9.75 1.20
N ASP A 59 -1.39 11.02 1.63
CA ASP A 59 -2.43 11.90 1.11
C ASP A 59 -2.18 12.22 -0.38
N SER A 60 -3.20 12.77 -1.01
CA SER A 60 -3.14 13.10 -2.44
C SER A 60 -1.98 14.04 -2.83
N VAL A 61 -1.49 14.90 -1.93
CA VAL A 61 -0.38 15.82 -2.24
C VAL A 61 0.94 15.07 -2.18
N GLU A 62 1.13 14.28 -1.13
CA GLU A 62 2.34 13.48 -0.95
C GLU A 62 2.49 12.44 -2.06
N ALA A 63 1.41 11.72 -2.42
CA ALA A 63 1.42 10.76 -3.52
C ALA A 63 1.90 11.38 -4.85
N VAL A 64 1.48 12.62 -5.13
CA VAL A 64 1.89 13.35 -6.34
C VAL A 64 3.35 13.76 -6.29
N ASN A 65 3.82 14.24 -5.14
CA ASN A 65 5.21 14.65 -4.98
C ASN A 65 6.15 13.46 -5.14
N GLN A 66 5.84 12.34 -4.48
CA GLN A 66 6.58 11.09 -4.59
C GLN A 66 6.58 10.57 -6.04
N THR A 67 5.41 10.50 -6.68
CA THR A 67 5.33 10.08 -8.09
C THR A 67 6.16 10.97 -9.01
N LYS A 68 6.18 12.29 -8.76
CA LYS A 68 6.97 13.24 -9.55
C LYS A 68 8.47 13.06 -9.34
N GLU A 69 8.92 12.83 -8.12
CA GLU A 69 10.32 12.55 -7.80
C GLU A 69 10.80 11.32 -8.57
N PHE A 70 10.07 10.22 -8.47
CA PHE A 70 10.38 8.97 -9.17
C PHE A 70 9.96 8.96 -10.65
N SER A 71 9.56 10.10 -11.22
CA SER A 71 9.40 10.24 -12.68
C SER A 71 10.73 10.55 -13.38
N ASP A 72 11.79 10.84 -12.62
CA ASP A 72 13.13 10.99 -13.17
C ASP A 72 13.63 9.64 -13.72
N LYS A 73 14.14 9.66 -14.96
CA LYS A 73 14.68 8.46 -15.61
C LYS A 73 15.88 7.89 -14.88
N GLU A 74 16.61 8.69 -14.10
CA GLU A 74 17.79 8.22 -13.36
C GLU A 74 17.45 7.16 -12.30
N TYR A 75 16.19 7.10 -11.84
CA TYR A 75 15.73 6.04 -10.95
C TYR A 75 15.34 4.75 -11.68
N TRP A 76 15.19 4.78 -13.01
CA TRP A 76 14.68 3.66 -13.79
C TRP A 76 15.75 3.02 -14.64
N LYS A 77 15.54 1.74 -14.95
CA LYS A 77 16.42 1.00 -15.86
C LYS A 77 16.55 1.69 -17.21
N GLU A 78 17.76 1.73 -17.77
CA GLU A 78 18.19 2.56 -18.93
C GLU A 78 17.20 2.64 -20.11
N ASN A 79 16.41 1.60 -20.34
CA ASN A 79 15.50 1.48 -21.48
C ASN A 79 14.05 1.93 -21.21
N TYR A 80 13.71 2.42 -20.01
CA TYR A 80 12.36 2.92 -19.72
C TYR A 80 12.13 4.29 -20.37
N THR A 81 11.06 4.37 -21.17
CA THR A 81 10.56 5.61 -21.74
C THR A 81 9.74 6.39 -20.71
N GLN A 82 9.58 7.70 -20.91
CA GLN A 82 8.72 8.50 -20.01
C GLN A 82 7.28 8.00 -20.01
N ASP A 83 6.78 7.52 -21.14
CA ASP A 83 5.43 6.96 -21.25
C ASP A 83 5.29 5.62 -20.50
N GLU A 84 6.38 4.88 -20.29
CA GLU A 84 6.37 3.67 -19.46
C GLU A 84 6.45 4.00 -17.98
N ILE A 85 7.26 4.99 -17.60
CA ILE A 85 7.36 5.49 -16.22
C ILE A 85 6.02 6.07 -15.76
N ALA A 86 5.37 6.87 -16.62
CA ALA A 86 4.08 7.50 -16.34
C ALA A 86 2.93 6.50 -16.15
N LYS A 87 3.14 5.19 -16.41
CA LYS A 87 2.16 4.15 -16.11
C LYS A 87 2.09 3.80 -14.64
N PHE A 88 3.01 4.32 -13.81
CA PHE A 88 3.06 4.01 -12.39
C PHE A 88 2.81 5.25 -11.55
N CYS A 89 2.16 5.05 -10.40
CA CYS A 89 1.94 6.10 -9.40
C CYS A 89 2.25 5.57 -8.01
N ILE A 90 3.08 6.28 -7.27
CA ILE A 90 3.41 5.95 -5.89
C ILE A 90 2.32 6.50 -4.98
N PHE A 91 1.78 5.63 -4.13
CA PHE A 91 0.66 5.99 -3.24
C PHE A 91 0.91 5.73 -1.77
N GLY A 92 2.03 5.08 -1.44
CA GLY A 92 2.41 4.80 -0.07
C GLY A 92 3.82 4.27 0.04
N GLN A 93 4.21 4.00 1.27
CA GLN A 93 5.47 3.35 1.61
C GLN A 93 5.32 2.46 2.86
N ASN A 94 6.32 1.68 3.23
CA ASN A 94 6.42 1.14 4.59
C ASN A 94 7.29 2.04 5.50
N GLY A 95 7.46 1.65 6.76
CA GLY A 95 8.31 2.33 7.73
C GLY A 95 9.81 2.30 7.42
N GLN A 96 10.24 1.53 6.42
CA GLN A 96 11.64 1.38 6.01
C GLN A 96 11.98 2.18 4.74
N GLY A 97 10.99 2.71 4.02
CA GLY A 97 11.17 3.48 2.79
C GLY A 97 10.85 2.71 1.51
N ASP A 98 10.42 1.45 1.60
CA ASP A 98 9.93 0.68 0.46
C ASP A 98 8.61 1.23 -0.03
N LEU A 99 8.36 1.19 -1.34
CA LEU A 99 7.27 1.91 -1.98
C LEU A 99 6.11 1.00 -2.38
N TRP A 100 4.90 1.56 -2.27
CA TRP A 100 3.68 1.01 -2.81
C TRP A 100 3.25 1.79 -4.05
N LEU A 101 2.99 1.07 -5.15
CA LEU A 101 2.69 1.67 -6.46
C LEU A 101 1.41 1.10 -7.08
N PHE A 102 0.68 1.94 -7.79
CA PHE A 102 -0.33 1.55 -8.78
C PHE A 102 0.29 1.46 -10.17
N ASP A 103 -0.26 0.59 -11.02
CA ASP A 103 -0.25 0.82 -12.47
C ASP A 103 -1.58 1.43 -12.97
N ILE A 104 -1.62 1.79 -14.26
CA ILE A 104 -2.82 2.32 -14.93
C ILE A 104 -4.02 1.35 -14.97
N GLU A 105 -3.81 0.07 -14.67
CA GLU A 105 -4.88 -0.93 -14.53
C GLU A 105 -5.34 -1.05 -13.06
N ASN A 106 -4.84 -0.18 -12.16
CA ASN A 106 -5.03 -0.21 -10.71
C ASN A 106 -4.51 -1.47 -10.02
N LYS A 107 -3.53 -2.18 -10.63
CA LYS A 107 -2.79 -3.24 -9.94
C LYS A 107 -1.80 -2.63 -8.97
N ILE A 108 -1.63 -3.28 -7.84
CA ILE A 108 -0.70 -2.83 -6.80
C ILE A 108 0.59 -3.65 -6.81
N TYR A 109 1.68 -2.90 -6.69
CA TYR A 109 3.03 -3.39 -6.62
C TYR A 109 3.70 -2.94 -5.33
N PHE A 110 4.59 -3.78 -4.82
CA PHE A 110 5.56 -3.41 -3.78
C PHE A 110 6.96 -3.32 -4.39
N TYR A 111 7.70 -2.27 -4.05
CA TYR A 111 9.07 -2.05 -4.47
C TYR A 111 9.98 -1.89 -3.24
N ASP A 112 10.89 -2.85 -3.08
CA ASP A 112 11.97 -2.80 -2.10
C ASP A 112 13.01 -1.76 -2.55
N HIS A 113 13.18 -0.70 -1.79
CA HIS A 113 14.01 0.44 -2.18
C HIS A 113 15.52 0.14 -2.14
N ASP A 114 15.92 -0.96 -1.49
CA ASP A 114 17.30 -1.47 -1.56
C ASP A 114 17.57 -2.19 -2.89
N LYS A 115 16.55 -2.41 -3.72
CA LYS A 115 16.74 -2.86 -5.11
C LYS A 115 17.29 -1.71 -5.95
N GLU A 116 18.14 -2.06 -6.92
CA GLU A 116 18.93 -1.13 -7.72
C GLU A 116 18.06 -0.04 -8.39
N GLU A 117 17.35 -0.41 -9.46
CA GLU A 117 16.62 0.50 -10.32
C GLU A 117 15.13 0.14 -10.34
N MET A 118 14.28 1.16 -10.50
CA MET A 118 12.86 0.97 -10.77
C MET A 118 12.68 0.29 -12.13
N CYS A 119 12.04 -0.87 -12.09
CA CYS A 119 11.60 -1.61 -13.26
C CYS A 119 10.59 -2.66 -12.83
N ARG A 120 9.75 -3.09 -13.78
CA ARG A 120 8.69 -4.07 -13.53
C ARG A 120 9.21 -5.41 -12.99
N GLU A 121 10.45 -5.79 -13.30
CA GLU A 121 11.09 -6.98 -12.77
C GLU A 121 11.40 -6.89 -11.27
N ASN A 122 11.64 -5.67 -10.77
CA ASN A 122 11.89 -5.40 -9.35
C ASN A 122 10.60 -5.08 -8.58
N PHE A 123 9.45 -5.01 -9.27
CA PHE A 123 8.14 -4.79 -8.66
C PHE A 123 7.45 -6.12 -8.35
N ILE A 124 7.04 -6.28 -7.10
CA ILE A 124 6.31 -7.47 -6.65
C ILE A 124 4.81 -7.23 -6.77
N GLU A 125 4.18 -7.86 -7.77
CA GLU A 125 2.71 -7.86 -7.91
C GLU A 125 2.07 -8.86 -6.95
N LEU A 126 1.25 -8.35 -6.02
CA LEU A 126 0.62 -9.13 -4.95
C LEU A 126 -0.84 -9.53 -5.22
N ASP A 127 -1.35 -9.30 -6.45
CA ASP A 127 -2.78 -9.50 -6.82
C ASP A 127 -3.73 -8.71 -5.88
N LEU A 128 -3.36 -7.46 -5.65
CA LEU A 128 -4.12 -6.49 -4.87
C LEU A 128 -4.62 -5.37 -5.79
N ASN A 129 -5.86 -4.95 -5.56
CA ASN A 129 -6.35 -3.62 -5.90
C ASN A 129 -6.40 -2.78 -4.60
N PHE A 130 -6.77 -1.50 -4.70
CA PHE A 130 -6.76 -0.61 -3.54
C PHE A 130 -7.65 -1.08 -2.38
N GLU A 131 -8.84 -1.60 -2.69
CA GLU A 131 -9.74 -2.17 -1.68
C GLU A 131 -9.06 -3.31 -0.91
N LYS A 132 -8.49 -4.28 -1.62
CA LYS A 132 -7.77 -5.39 -0.98
C LYS A 132 -6.55 -4.89 -0.21
N TRP A 133 -5.84 -3.88 -0.72
CA TRP A 133 -4.70 -3.29 -0.01
C TRP A 133 -5.10 -2.61 1.31
N LEU A 134 -6.28 -1.99 1.40
CA LEU A 134 -6.78 -1.47 2.68
C LEU A 134 -7.02 -2.58 3.70
N VAL A 135 -7.59 -3.71 3.27
CA VAL A 135 -7.76 -4.90 4.12
C VAL A 135 -6.40 -5.45 4.54
N PHE A 136 -5.45 -5.53 3.61
CA PHE A 136 -4.07 -5.92 3.89
C PHE A 136 -3.42 -5.02 4.95
N ALA A 137 -3.53 -3.70 4.80
CA ALA A 137 -3.00 -2.73 5.75
C ALA A 137 -3.63 -2.85 7.15
N ASP A 138 -4.95 -3.09 7.24
CA ASP A 138 -5.61 -3.31 8.53
C ASP A 138 -5.21 -4.66 9.17
N LEU A 139 -4.97 -5.70 8.38
CA LEU A 139 -4.44 -6.98 8.91
C LEU A 139 -3.02 -6.81 9.48
N ASN A 140 -2.13 -6.08 8.79
CA ASN A 140 -0.80 -5.74 9.33
C ASN A 140 -0.92 -4.90 10.60
N LYS A 141 -1.85 -3.95 10.66
CA LYS A 141 -2.11 -3.18 11.86
C LYS A 141 -2.51 -4.07 13.04
N GLN A 142 -3.38 -5.05 12.83
CA GLN A 142 -3.76 -6.00 13.87
C GLN A 142 -2.55 -6.82 14.36
N LEU A 143 -1.62 -7.16 13.46
CA LEU A 143 -0.37 -7.84 13.78
C LEU A 143 0.57 -6.94 14.62
N ASP A 144 0.75 -5.68 14.22
CA ASP A 144 1.51 -4.67 14.98
C ASP A 144 0.93 -4.48 16.39
N GLU A 145 -0.41 -4.44 16.50
CA GLU A 145 -1.11 -4.30 17.78
C GLU A 145 -0.99 -5.52 18.69
N ILE A 146 -0.79 -6.71 18.12
CA ILE A 146 -0.48 -7.93 18.88
C ILE A 146 0.97 -7.83 19.36
N TYR A 147 1.91 -7.58 18.44
CA TYR A 147 3.32 -7.46 18.77
C TYR A 147 3.58 -6.37 19.81
N GLY A 148 2.96 -5.20 19.70
CA GLY A 148 3.10 -4.12 20.68
C GLY A 148 2.57 -4.45 22.08
N LYS A 149 1.64 -5.42 22.21
CA LYS A 149 1.09 -5.87 23.50
C LYS A 149 1.84 -7.06 24.07
N GLU A 150 2.20 -8.01 23.23
CA GLU A 150 2.73 -9.32 23.62
C GLU A 150 4.26 -9.40 23.46
N ASN A 151 4.87 -8.45 22.73
CA ASN A 151 6.28 -8.41 22.34
C ASN A 151 6.76 -9.65 21.54
N GLU A 152 5.80 -10.43 21.03
CA GLU A 152 6.00 -11.56 20.14
C GLU A 152 4.70 -11.86 19.37
N ILE A 153 4.81 -12.62 18.28
CA ILE A 153 3.67 -13.18 17.55
C ILE A 153 3.83 -14.70 17.58
N ASN A 154 2.90 -15.39 18.23
CA ASN A 154 2.97 -16.84 18.36
C ASN A 154 2.51 -17.57 17.09
N GLU A 155 2.87 -18.86 16.95
CA GLU A 155 2.57 -19.67 15.76
C GLU A 155 1.09 -19.72 15.40
N LYS A 156 0.19 -19.65 16.39
CA LYS A 156 -1.25 -19.62 16.12
C LYS A 156 -1.65 -18.31 15.44
N GLN A 157 -1.16 -17.17 15.93
CA GLN A 157 -1.39 -15.87 15.31
C GLN A 157 -0.76 -15.82 13.92
N LYS A 158 0.46 -16.35 13.73
CA LYS A 158 1.08 -16.44 12.40
C LYS A 158 0.25 -17.27 11.42
N ALA A 159 -0.28 -18.42 11.85
CA ALA A 159 -1.13 -19.25 11.02
C ALA A 159 -2.43 -18.51 10.65
N GLU A 160 -3.08 -17.85 11.61
CA GLU A 160 -4.29 -17.07 11.38
C GLU A 160 -4.05 -15.88 10.44
N TYR A 161 -2.91 -15.19 10.57
CA TYR A 161 -2.51 -14.14 9.65
C TYR A 161 -2.36 -14.69 8.22
N LYS A 162 -1.65 -15.81 8.08
CA LYS A 162 -1.44 -16.46 6.78
C LYS A 162 -2.76 -16.92 6.14
N GLU A 163 -3.69 -17.45 6.91
CA GLU A 163 -5.02 -17.84 6.43
C GLU A 163 -5.79 -16.62 5.89
N ASN A 164 -5.81 -15.50 6.64
CA ASN A 164 -6.45 -14.26 6.18
C ASN A 164 -5.78 -13.70 4.90
N LEU A 165 -4.45 -13.77 4.81
CA LEU A 165 -3.71 -13.36 3.60
C LEU A 165 -4.07 -14.22 2.38
N ALA A 166 -4.24 -15.53 2.56
CA ALA A 166 -4.63 -16.45 1.49
C ALA A 166 -6.07 -16.22 1.00
N GLU A 167 -6.97 -15.80 1.89
CA GLU A 167 -8.34 -15.42 1.53
C GLU A 167 -8.36 -14.13 0.70
N LEU A 168 -7.47 -13.18 1.00
CA LEU A 168 -7.38 -11.90 0.31
C LEU A 168 -6.82 -12.02 -1.12
N SER A 169 -5.77 -12.83 -1.30
CA SER A 169 -5.09 -13.02 -2.57
C SER A 169 -4.44 -14.40 -2.65
N SER A 170 -4.63 -15.03 -3.82
CA SER A 170 -4.09 -16.37 -4.07
C SER A 170 -2.56 -16.42 -4.19
N VAL A 171 -1.90 -15.27 -4.42
CA VAL A 171 -0.44 -15.20 -4.64
C VAL A 171 0.30 -14.51 -3.49
N LEU A 172 -0.42 -13.80 -2.62
CA LEU A 172 0.19 -12.91 -1.64
C LEU A 172 1.09 -13.66 -0.65
N LEU A 173 0.70 -14.84 -0.19
CA LEU A 173 1.57 -15.68 0.65
C LEU A 173 2.86 -16.11 -0.06
N SER A 174 2.78 -16.43 -1.35
CA SER A 174 3.94 -16.94 -2.11
C SER A 174 4.94 -15.85 -2.48
N LYS A 175 4.48 -14.60 -2.53
CA LYS A 175 5.27 -13.42 -2.90
C LYS A 175 5.39 -12.43 -1.75
N TYR A 176 5.09 -12.86 -0.52
CA TYR A 176 5.01 -11.98 0.62
C TYR A 176 6.39 -11.33 0.86
N PRO A 177 6.51 -10.00 0.82
CA PRO A 177 7.82 -9.34 0.86
C PRO A 177 8.40 -9.27 2.28
N PHE A 178 7.62 -9.64 3.31
CA PHE A 178 7.98 -9.48 4.72
C PHE A 178 8.16 -10.84 5.42
N ASN A 179 8.85 -10.84 6.56
CA ASN A 179 8.92 -12.03 7.42
C ASN A 179 7.67 -12.14 8.30
N ILE A 180 7.11 -13.34 8.44
CA ILE A 180 5.98 -13.65 9.34
C ILE A 180 6.46 -14.40 10.58
#